data_AF-A0A533UGX9-F1
#
_entry.id   AF-A0A533UGX9-F1
#
_cell.length_a   1.000
_cell.length_b   1.000
_cell.length_c   1.000
_cell.angle_alpha   90.00
_cell.angle_beta   90.00
_cell.angle_gamma   90.00
#
_symmetry.space_group_name_H-M   'P 1'
#
loop_
_entity.id
_entity.type
_entity.pdbx_description
1 polymer ?
#
loop_
_entity_poly.entity_id
_entity_poly.type
_entity_poly.pdbx_seq_one_letter_code
_entity_poly.pdbx_strand_id
1 'polypeptide(L)'
;MLSKKTWKEGDHAFTSVQDGEFRNIVVGVVTGVEDSKIGINGIIINAVGLKNKVAQSKAGPQSAEQLKNPDPKDCILALIYRVEYDNY
;
A
#
# COMPACT_ATOMS: atom_id res chain seq x y z
N MET A 1 -21.35 -20.48 1.70
CA MET A 1 -20.69 -19.49 2.58
C MET A 1 -19.23 -19.42 2.20
N LEU A 2 -18.74 -18.28 1.72
CA LEU A 2 -17.30 -18.05 1.59
C LEU A 2 -16.74 -17.97 3.02
N SER A 3 -15.88 -18.92 3.41
CA SER A 3 -15.18 -18.85 4.68
C SER A 3 -14.34 -17.56 4.70
N LYS A 4 -14.45 -16.77 5.76
CA LYS A 4 -13.51 -15.66 6.00
C LYS A 4 -12.12 -16.29 6.09
N LYS A 5 -11.23 -15.91 5.18
CA LYS A 5 -9.84 -16.32 5.24
C LYS A 5 -9.25 -15.80 6.55
N THR A 6 -8.91 -16.70 7.45
CA THR A 6 -8.13 -16.37 8.65
C THR A 6 -6.67 -16.28 8.26
N TRP A 7 -6.00 -15.21 8.67
CA TRP A 7 -4.56 -15.03 8.43
C TRP A 7 -3.76 -16.10 9.17
N LYS A 8 -2.65 -16.53 8.58
CA LYS A 8 -1.65 -17.38 9.23
C LYS A 8 -0.25 -16.90 8.90
N GLU A 9 0.70 -17.22 9.76
CA GLU A 9 2.12 -17.01 9.47
C GLU A 9 2.50 -17.67 8.13
N GLY A 10 3.33 -16.98 7.36
CA GLY A 10 3.71 -17.39 6.00
C GLY A 10 2.73 -16.97 4.90
N ASP A 11 1.54 -16.45 5.23
CA ASP A 11 0.65 -15.88 4.20
C ASP A 11 1.27 -14.61 3.59
N HIS A 12 1.17 -14.48 2.26
CA HIS A 12 1.46 -13.22 1.58
C HIS A 12 0.35 -12.21 1.83
N ALA A 13 0.73 -10.98 2.17
CA ALA A 13 -0.17 -9.89 2.47
C ALA A 13 0.05 -8.72 1.51
N PHE A 14 -1.06 -8.22 0.97
CA PHE A 14 -1.19 -6.88 0.44
C PHE A 14 -2.14 -6.11 1.36
N THR A 15 -1.69 -5.03 1.96
CA THR A 15 -2.51 -4.20 2.84
C THR A 15 -2.06 -2.74 2.79
N SER A 16 -2.66 -1.91 3.61
CA SER A 16 -2.33 -0.49 3.73
C SER A 16 -2.30 -0.07 5.19
N VAL A 17 -1.44 0.88 5.52
CA VAL A 17 -1.36 1.51 6.84
C VAL A 17 -1.61 3.01 6.70
N GLN A 18 -2.33 3.59 7.65
CA GLN A 18 -2.63 5.03 7.65
C GLN A 18 -1.34 5.85 7.82
N ASP A 19 -1.21 6.91 7.02
CA ASP A 19 -0.11 7.89 7.06
C ASP A 19 -0.66 9.29 6.77
N GLY A 20 -0.96 10.05 7.84
CA GLY A 20 -1.66 11.32 7.74
C GLY A 20 -3.05 11.15 7.13
N GLU A 21 -3.36 11.91 6.07
CA GLU A 21 -4.62 11.82 5.32
C GLU A 21 -4.63 10.70 4.26
N PHE A 22 -3.49 10.06 4.04
CA PHE A 22 -3.30 9.03 3.03
C PHE A 22 -2.95 7.69 3.66
N ARG A 23 -2.71 6.69 2.81
CA ARG A 23 -2.26 5.37 3.21
C ARG A 23 -1.00 4.98 2.47
N ASN A 24 -0.08 4.36 3.19
CA ASN A 24 1.08 3.69 2.60
C ASN A 24 0.72 2.24 2.31
N ILE A 25 1.23 1.72 1.20
CA ILE A 25 1.01 0.33 0.80
C ILE A 25 2.00 -0.55 1.55
N VAL A 26 1.55 -1.72 1.99
CA VAL A 26 2.39 -2.73 2.64
C VAL A 26 2.30 -4.02 1.84
N VAL A 27 3.47 -4.53 1.45
CA VAL A 27 3.61 -5.84 0.80
C VAL A 27 4.61 -6.66 1.57
N GLY A 28 4.23 -7.87 1.97
CA GLY A 28 5.11 -8.72 2.75
C GLY A 28 4.51 -10.06 3.11
N VAL A 29 5.12 -10.70 4.09
CA VAL A 29 4.74 -12.00 4.63
C VAL A 29 4.29 -11.81 6.07
N VAL A 30 3.16 -12.44 6.43
CA VAL A 30 2.67 -12.46 7.81
C VAL A 30 3.65 -13.22 8.69
N THR A 31 4.13 -12.61 9.77
CA THR A 31 5.08 -13.19 10.73
C THR A 31 4.50 -13.45 12.11
N GLY A 32 3.27 -13.00 12.37
CA GLY A 32 2.55 -13.27 13.60
C GLY A 32 1.09 -12.85 13.48
N VAL A 33 0.21 -13.53 14.19
CA VAL A 33 -1.22 -13.19 14.25
C VAL A 33 -1.62 -13.10 15.73
N GLU A 34 -2.09 -11.94 16.15
CA GLU A 34 -2.55 -11.69 17.52
C GLU A 34 -3.93 -11.02 17.46
N ASP A 35 -4.97 -11.77 17.82
CA ASP A 35 -6.37 -11.38 17.72
C ASP A 35 -6.77 -10.79 16.34
N SER A 36 -6.83 -9.46 16.26
CA SER A 36 -7.23 -8.70 15.08
C SER A 36 -6.05 -8.02 14.38
N LYS A 37 -4.83 -8.25 14.87
CA LYS A 37 -3.59 -7.68 14.36
C LYS A 37 -2.75 -8.77 13.72
N ILE A 38 -2.01 -8.36 12.69
CA ILE A 38 -1.01 -9.20 12.04
C ILE A 38 0.32 -8.46 12.04
N GLY A 39 1.39 -9.17 12.39
CA GLY A 39 2.75 -8.74 12.11
C GLY A 39 3.08 -9.05 10.66
N ILE A 40 3.69 -8.10 9.96
CA ILE A 40 4.12 -8.29 8.56
C ILE A 40 5.59 -7.92 8.47
N ASN A 41 6.40 -8.83 7.92
CA ASN A 41 7.76 -8.53 7.48
C ASN A 41 7.75 -8.31 5.96
N GLY A 42 8.23 -7.15 5.52
CA GLY A 42 8.17 -6.76 4.12
C GLY A 42 8.53 -5.30 3.90
N ILE A 43 7.96 -4.72 2.85
CA ILE A 43 8.22 -3.34 2.43
C ILE A 43 7.00 -2.45 2.65
N ILE A 44 7.26 -1.21 3.03
CA ILE A 44 6.26 -0.13 3.04
C ILE A 44 6.57 0.78 1.85
N ILE A 45 5.61 0.94 0.96
CA ILE A 45 5.71 1.81 -0.21
C ILE A 45 4.99 3.12 0.12
N ASN A 46 5.78 4.19 0.24
CA ASN A 46 5.29 5.55 0.43
C ASN A 46 5.35 6.30 -0.91
N ALA A 47 4.20 6.59 -1.51
CA ALA A 47 4.09 7.27 -2.79
C ALA A 47 4.29 8.81 -2.66
N VAL A 48 5.42 9.25 -2.10
CA VAL A 48 5.72 10.68 -1.83
C VAL A 48 5.55 11.56 -3.07
N GLY A 49 6.00 11.09 -4.25
CA GLY A 49 5.84 11.82 -5.50
C GLY A 49 4.38 12.09 -5.87
N LEU A 50 3.49 11.12 -5.63
CA LEU A 50 2.05 11.28 -5.89
C LEU A 50 1.40 12.19 -4.84
N LYS A 51 1.77 12.04 -3.56
CA LYS A 51 1.35 12.96 -2.47
C LYS A 51 1.68 14.41 -2.81
N ASN A 52 2.89 14.67 -3.31
CA ASN A 52 3.32 16.00 -3.74
C ASN A 52 2.51 16.53 -4.93
N LYS A 53 2.20 15.67 -5.93
CA LYS A 53 1.36 16.07 -7.07
C LYS A 53 -0.07 16.43 -6.63
N VAL A 54 -0.64 15.70 -5.67
CA VAL A 54 -1.96 16.00 -5.08
C VAL A 54 -1.92 17.34 -4.34
N ALA A 55 -0.92 17.56 -3.49
CA ALA A 55 -0.77 18.83 -2.76
C ALA A 55 -0.60 20.05 -3.68
N GLN A 56 -0.02 19.86 -4.87
CA GLN A 56 0.12 20.90 -5.90
C GLN A 56 -1.11 21.06 -6.81
N SER A 57 -2.20 20.33 -6.57
CA SER A 57 -3.37 20.27 -7.46
C SER A 57 -3.02 19.85 -8.91
N LYS A 58 -1.96 19.03 -9.06
CA LYS A 58 -1.46 18.50 -10.34
C LYS A 58 -1.82 17.02 -10.55
N ALA A 59 -2.63 16.45 -9.67
CA ALA A 59 -3.09 15.07 -9.75
C ALA A 59 -4.59 15.02 -10.05
N GLY A 60 -5.01 14.05 -10.86
CA GLY A 60 -6.43 13.82 -11.14
C GLY A 60 -7.16 13.15 -9.96
N PRO A 61 -8.50 13.11 -9.97
CA PRO A 61 -9.30 12.51 -8.89
C PRO A 61 -8.94 11.05 -8.60
N GLN A 62 -8.65 10.27 -9.64
CA GLN A 62 -8.24 8.87 -9.51
C GLN A 62 -6.91 8.74 -8.73
N SER A 63 -5.93 9.58 -9.05
CA SER A 63 -4.63 9.60 -8.36
C SER A 63 -4.75 9.95 -6.88
N ALA A 64 -5.68 10.84 -6.53
CA ALA A 64 -5.96 11.15 -5.12
C ALA A 64 -6.64 9.97 -4.41
N GLU A 65 -7.53 9.25 -5.10
CA GLU A 65 -8.20 8.07 -4.54
C GLU A 65 -7.23 6.91 -4.26
N GLN A 66 -6.24 6.69 -5.13
CA GLN A 66 -5.18 5.70 -4.92
C GLN A 66 -4.43 5.89 -3.61
N LEU A 67 -4.23 7.15 -3.19
CA LEU A 67 -3.58 7.45 -1.92
C LEU A 67 -4.49 7.20 -0.71
N LYS A 68 -5.81 7.18 -0.89
CA LYS A 68 -6.78 6.96 0.18
C LYS A 68 -7.15 5.49 0.33
N ASN A 69 -7.33 4.79 -0.79
CA ASN A 69 -7.78 3.41 -0.87
C ASN A 69 -6.95 2.65 -1.93
N PRO A 70 -5.66 2.40 -1.66
CA PRO A 70 -4.80 1.72 -2.63
C PRO A 70 -5.23 0.27 -2.80
N ASP A 71 -5.16 -0.20 -4.04
CA ASP A 71 -5.34 -1.60 -4.40
C ASP A 71 -4.04 -2.21 -4.97
N PRO A 72 -4.02 -3.51 -5.30
CA PRO A 72 -2.81 -4.14 -5.83
C PRO A 72 -2.29 -3.53 -7.15
N LYS A 73 -3.14 -2.97 -8.03
CA LYS A 73 -2.65 -2.34 -9.27
C LYS A 73 -1.88 -1.05 -8.95
N ASP A 74 -2.30 -0.31 -7.92
CA ASP A 74 -1.68 0.94 -7.52
C ASP A 74 -0.26 0.72 -6.98
N CYS A 75 -0.02 -0.42 -6.33
CA CYS A 75 1.30 -0.86 -5.94
C CYS A 75 2.22 -1.10 -7.13
N ILE A 76 1.73 -1.81 -8.14
CA ILE A 76 2.52 -2.09 -9.35
C ILE A 76 2.88 -0.76 -10.04
N LEU A 77 1.90 0.15 -10.18
CA LEU A 77 2.14 1.47 -10.76
C LEU A 77 3.15 2.30 -9.95
N ALA A 78 3.08 2.27 -8.62
CA ALA A 78 4.04 2.96 -7.76
C ALA A 78 5.48 2.42 -7.94
N LEU A 79 5.63 1.10 -8.08
CA LEU A 79 6.92 0.46 -8.33
C LEU A 79 7.45 0.74 -9.74
N ILE A 80 6.59 0.72 -10.76
CA ILE A 80 6.96 1.14 -12.13
C ILE A 80 7.45 2.58 -12.12
N TYR A 81 6.71 3.50 -11.50
CA TYR A 81 7.10 4.90 -11.40
C TYR A 81 8.45 5.08 -10.71
N ARG A 82 8.75 4.27 -9.69
CA ARG A 82 10.06 4.29 -9.02
C ARG A 82 11.20 3.97 -10.01
N VAL A 83 11.01 2.98 -10.86
CA VAL A 83 12.01 2.53 -11.86
C VAL A 83 12.11 3.53 -13.02
N GLU A 84 10.99 3.97 -13.58
CA GLU A 84 10.96 4.88 -14.75
C GLU A 84 11.62 6.23 -14.48
N TYR A 85 11.57 6.69 -13.22
CA TYR A 85 12.08 8.00 -12.82
C TYR A 85 13.31 7.90 -11.90
N ASP A 86 13.98 6.74 -11.82
CA ASP A 86 15.19 6.50 -11.02
C ASP A 86 15.12 7.03 -9.57
N ASN A 87 13.99 6.79 -8.92
CA ASN A 87 13.64 7.40 -7.64
C ASN A 87 13.97 6.45 -6.47
N TYR A 88 15.27 6.23 -6.19
CA TYR A 88 15.78 5.24 -5.20
C TYR A 88 15.72 5.70 -3.74
#